data_AF-A0A5J5CWR8-F1
#
_entry.id   AF-A0A5J5CWR8-F1
#
_cell.length_a   1.000
_cell.length_b   1.000
_cell.length_c   1.000
_cell.angle_alpha   90.00
_cell.angle_beta   90.00
_cell.angle_gamma   90.00
#
_symmetry.space_group_name_H-M   'P 1'
#
loop_
_entity.id
_entity.type
_entity.pdbx_description
1 polymer ?
#
loop_
_entity_poly.entity_id
_entity_poly.type
_entity_poly.pdbx_seq_one_letter_code
_entity_poly.pdbx_strand_id
1 'polypeptide(L)'
;MSEIVVDHNNESSGETRSAMHTWRYRHHFAYKADQGKNIIVQCNLCLPRVNLLSTSKTSTSNLKKHLDRTHLGCEARPDVKRGRKKEEHNVQTTVTDNGSPFISVFKEFAVDSQESDDDIGFYENVSTVLEGEPEQDMLLFLPTVQRCASHTLELIVTEDFWQAVSQGPMCQLHYSSMAKVFAIWSKCHHLQVGMDAAEEIGKMALVVPAVIRWNVEYCAVQKIVSLTERELTELCARLEVPRMQQEEMAFLKEYVTVFHPLAFALELFQAEQKCYLGLVIPTVLSLKNKLNEQKDAANYLGDVINAIVVAIDVRFQELFSSTEAKIATATTPQFRLWWMAASDREEMCSLLATEASQIDPCYLTEAIPSRNLSTIESEDDFFSYGSPKPTVQIQQRGVMDEICKYVEGTGKSLGCLQDFPRIKQLFLKYNTTLPSTAPVQRLFSQKGNLVTSQRNLLTDDYFERLQLLRYNINVLTMVTQ
;
A
#
# COMPACT_ATOMS: atom_id res chain seq x y z
N MET A 1 75.62 -21.10 1.63
CA MET A 1 75.54 -22.02 0.48
C MET A 1 74.09 -22.23 0.14
N SER A 2 73.82 -22.15 -1.15
CA SER A 2 72.56 -22.22 -1.87
C SER A 2 71.90 -23.61 -1.86
N GLU A 3 70.57 -23.59 -1.98
CA GLU A 3 69.61 -24.56 -2.54
C GLU A 3 69.51 -25.98 -1.95
N ILE A 4 68.27 -26.42 -1.66
CA ILE A 4 67.43 -27.24 -2.57
C ILE A 4 65.97 -27.18 -2.10
N VAL A 5 65.09 -26.85 -3.04
CA VAL A 5 63.62 -27.02 -3.00
C VAL A 5 63.29 -28.46 -3.39
N VAL A 6 62.40 -29.12 -2.66
CA VAL A 6 61.44 -30.07 -3.26
C VAL A 6 60.14 -29.99 -2.45
N ASP A 7 59.07 -29.66 -3.16
CA ASP A 7 57.69 -29.63 -2.67
C ASP A 7 56.90 -30.71 -3.44
N HIS A 8 56.02 -31.46 -2.75
CA HIS A 8 54.71 -31.88 -3.27
C HIS A 8 53.92 -32.79 -2.30
N ASN A 9 52.77 -32.24 -1.89
CA ASN A 9 51.41 -32.83 -1.81
C ASN A 9 51.14 -33.97 -0.81
N ASN A 10 49.93 -34.16 -0.25
CA ASN A 10 48.69 -33.40 -0.03
C ASN A 10 47.74 -34.46 0.58
N GLU A 11 47.09 -34.24 1.72
CA GLU A 11 45.83 -34.91 2.03
C GLU A 11 45.05 -34.13 3.11
N SER A 12 43.94 -33.54 2.67
CA SER A 12 42.99 -32.72 3.42
C SER A 12 41.86 -33.57 4.03
N SER A 13 41.58 -33.44 5.32
CA SER A 13 40.37 -33.98 5.97
C SER A 13 39.20 -32.99 5.84
N GLY A 14 38.24 -33.26 4.95
CA GLY A 14 37.03 -32.45 4.76
C GLY A 14 35.87 -32.87 5.69
N GLU A 15 35.36 -31.92 6.48
CA GLU A 15 34.08 -32.05 7.21
C GLU A 15 32.90 -31.98 6.23
N THR A 16 32.08 -33.04 6.20
CA THR A 16 30.90 -33.11 5.32
C THR A 16 29.74 -32.30 5.92
N ARG A 17 29.43 -31.12 5.37
CA ARG A 17 28.24 -30.32 5.76
C ARG A 17 26.95 -31.10 5.52
N SER A 18 26.12 -31.30 6.55
CA SER A 18 24.82 -31.96 6.42
C SER A 18 23.80 -31.04 5.75
N ALA A 19 22.96 -31.60 4.86
CA ALA A 19 21.87 -30.89 4.17
C ALA A 19 20.85 -30.23 5.12
N MET A 20 20.82 -30.61 6.40
CA MET A 20 19.97 -29.96 7.40
C MET A 20 20.46 -28.55 7.80
N HIS A 21 21.77 -28.28 7.73
CA HIS A 21 22.32 -26.98 8.12
C HIS A 21 21.96 -25.86 7.14
N THR A 22 21.79 -26.19 5.86
CA THR A 22 21.42 -25.26 4.79
C THR A 22 19.91 -25.21 4.53
N TRP A 23 19.10 -25.96 5.28
CA TRP A 23 17.67 -26.07 5.02
C TRP A 23 16.85 -25.00 5.77
N ARG A 24 16.00 -24.27 5.05
CA ARG A 24 15.17 -23.16 5.58
C ARG A 24 14.32 -23.54 6.80
N TYR A 25 13.79 -24.76 6.86
CA TYR A 25 12.92 -25.24 7.94
C TYR A 25 13.68 -25.86 9.13
N ARG A 26 15.02 -25.72 9.20
CA ARG A 26 15.84 -26.35 10.25
C ARG A 26 15.42 -25.97 11.68
N HIS A 27 14.90 -24.76 11.86
CA HIS A 27 14.54 -24.21 13.17
C HIS A 27 13.37 -24.96 13.86
N HIS A 28 12.59 -25.74 13.11
CA HIS A 28 11.55 -26.61 13.67
C HIS A 28 12.09 -27.93 14.24
N PHE A 29 13.37 -28.25 14.03
CA PHE A 29 13.96 -29.52 14.43
C PHE A 29 15.16 -29.34 15.37
N ALA A 30 15.23 -30.17 16.41
CA ALA A 30 16.38 -30.25 17.29
C ALA A 30 17.19 -31.51 16.98
N TYR A 31 18.48 -31.36 16.67
CA TYR A 31 19.39 -32.50 16.49
C TYR A 31 19.49 -33.31 17.79
N LYS A 32 19.52 -34.65 17.69
CA LYS A 32 19.62 -35.55 18.84
C LYS A 32 20.78 -36.53 18.77
N ALA A 33 21.00 -37.16 17.63
CA ALA A 33 22.07 -38.16 17.51
C ALA A 33 22.48 -38.39 16.04
N ASP A 34 23.70 -38.89 15.88
CA ASP A 34 24.21 -39.41 14.61
C ASP A 34 23.93 -40.92 14.53
N GLN A 35 23.46 -41.38 13.38
CA GLN A 35 23.27 -42.80 13.11
C GLN A 35 23.83 -43.17 11.73
N GLY A 36 25.16 -43.11 11.60
CA GLY A 36 25.89 -43.56 10.41
C GLY A 36 25.67 -42.64 9.22
N LYS A 37 24.90 -43.08 8.22
CA LYS A 37 24.51 -42.24 7.06
C LYS A 37 23.31 -41.33 7.35
N ASN A 38 22.65 -41.52 8.49
CA ASN A 38 21.47 -40.77 8.90
C ASN A 38 21.73 -39.93 10.16
N ILE A 39 20.87 -38.96 10.41
CA ILE A 39 20.76 -38.19 11.65
C ILE A 39 19.38 -38.38 12.27
N ILE A 40 19.33 -38.39 13.60
CA ILE A 40 18.09 -38.39 14.37
C ILE A 40 17.82 -36.98 14.85
N VAL A 41 16.62 -36.48 14.55
CA VAL A 41 16.17 -35.15 14.92
C VAL A 41 14.80 -35.21 15.57
N GLN A 42 14.53 -34.29 16.49
CA GLN A 42 13.24 -34.16 17.15
C GLN A 42 12.44 -33.02 16.50
N CYS A 43 11.18 -33.25 16.18
CA CYS A 43 10.29 -32.17 15.77
C CYS A 43 9.79 -31.38 16.98
N ASN A 44 10.06 -30.07 17.03
CA ASN A 44 9.63 -29.19 18.13
C ASN A 44 8.13 -28.85 18.04
N LEU A 45 7.54 -28.93 16.85
CA LEU A 45 6.11 -28.67 16.61
C LEU A 45 5.20 -29.81 17.10
N CYS A 46 5.75 -31.00 17.33
CA CYS A 46 5.02 -32.16 17.86
C CYS A 46 4.85 -32.14 19.39
N LEU A 47 5.50 -31.22 20.10
CA LEU A 47 5.45 -31.18 21.56
C LEU A 47 4.00 -30.98 22.06
N PRO A 48 3.59 -31.68 23.14
CA PRO A 48 4.42 -32.44 24.09
C PRO A 48 4.76 -33.87 23.66
N ARG A 49 4.31 -34.34 22.48
CA ARG A 49 4.64 -35.67 21.98
C ARG A 49 6.05 -35.66 21.39
N VAL A 50 6.98 -36.36 22.03
CA VAL A 50 8.36 -36.48 21.53
C VAL A 50 8.35 -37.36 20.27
N ASN A 51 8.46 -36.72 19.10
CA ASN A 51 8.58 -37.40 17.81
C ASN A 51 10.01 -37.27 17.30
N LEU A 52 10.74 -38.39 17.32
CA LEU A 52 12.09 -38.53 16.76
C LEU A 52 12.01 -39.06 15.33
N LEU A 53 12.70 -38.39 14.42
CA LEU A 53 12.71 -38.66 12.99
C LEU A 53 14.13 -38.96 12.54
N SER A 54 14.29 -40.01 11.75
CA SER A 54 15.56 -40.33 11.09
C SER A 54 15.56 -39.80 9.65
N THR A 55 16.57 -39.01 9.29
CA THR A 55 16.76 -38.52 7.92
C THR A 55 18.20 -38.69 7.46
N SER A 56 18.45 -38.77 6.16
CA SER A 56 19.82 -38.85 5.61
C SER A 56 20.61 -37.58 5.94
N LYS A 57 21.93 -37.71 6.15
CA LYS A 57 22.84 -36.56 6.28
C LYS A 57 22.82 -35.64 5.06
N THR A 58 22.47 -36.18 3.89
CA THR A 58 22.44 -35.46 2.60
C THR A 58 21.03 -35.13 2.12
N SER A 59 19.97 -35.44 2.86
CA SER A 59 18.59 -35.17 2.44
C SER A 59 17.66 -34.84 3.60
N THR A 60 16.77 -33.88 3.38
CA THR A 60 15.73 -33.45 4.33
C THR A 60 14.34 -33.97 3.97
N SER A 61 14.21 -34.87 2.99
CA SER A 61 12.92 -35.31 2.45
C SER A 61 12.01 -35.97 3.49
N ASN A 62 12.56 -36.71 4.46
CA ASN A 62 11.76 -37.32 5.53
C ASN A 62 11.22 -36.28 6.52
N LEU A 63 11.98 -35.21 6.77
CA LEU A 63 11.57 -34.11 7.63
C LEU A 63 10.50 -33.24 6.93
N LYS A 64 10.67 -32.99 5.63
CA LYS A 64 9.66 -32.31 4.79
C LYS A 64 8.35 -33.10 4.80
N LYS A 65 8.38 -34.41 4.48
CA LYS A 65 7.18 -35.29 4.54
C LYS A 65 6.50 -35.31 5.91
N HIS A 66 7.27 -35.21 7.00
CA HIS A 66 6.70 -35.14 8.34
C HIS A 66 5.98 -33.83 8.59
N LEU A 67 6.60 -32.70 8.25
CA LEU A 67 5.99 -31.36 8.27
C LEU A 67 4.69 -31.35 7.45
N ASP A 68 4.77 -31.84 6.22
CA ASP A 68 3.64 -31.87 5.27
C ASP A 68 2.46 -32.66 5.82
N ARG A 69 2.70 -33.87 6.34
CA ARG A 69 1.63 -34.78 6.80
C ARG A 69 1.09 -34.44 8.19
N THR A 70 1.93 -33.89 9.07
CA THR A 70 1.62 -33.80 10.51
C THR A 70 1.30 -32.38 10.94
N HIS A 71 1.85 -31.37 10.26
CA HIS A 71 1.71 -29.98 10.63
C HIS A 71 0.99 -29.14 9.56
N LEU A 72 1.07 -29.54 8.30
CA LEU A 72 0.52 -28.79 7.15
C LEU A 72 -0.65 -29.53 6.44
N GLY A 73 -1.07 -30.68 6.95
CA GLY A 73 -1.78 -31.72 6.18
C GLY A 73 -3.07 -31.33 5.44
N CYS A 74 -3.16 -31.79 4.19
CA CYS A 74 -4.40 -32.16 3.52
C CYS A 74 -5.04 -33.37 4.22
N GLU A 75 -6.29 -33.18 4.66
CA GLU A 75 -7.32 -34.15 5.05
C GLU A 75 -6.95 -35.30 6.03
N ALA A 76 -7.35 -35.17 7.31
CA ALA A 76 -8.28 -36.09 7.97
C ALA A 76 -8.45 -35.82 9.49
N ARG A 77 -9.73 -35.64 9.86
CA ARG A 77 -10.39 -35.70 11.18
C ARG A 77 -10.44 -34.41 12.04
N PRO A 78 -11.65 -34.01 12.48
CA PRO A 78 -11.85 -32.84 13.30
C PRO A 78 -11.52 -33.20 14.74
N ASP A 79 -10.55 -32.51 15.34
CA ASP A 79 -10.47 -32.42 16.79
C ASP A 79 -10.55 -30.95 17.21
N VAL A 80 -11.60 -30.68 17.96
CA VAL A 80 -12.00 -29.37 18.45
C VAL A 80 -11.00 -28.98 19.54
N LYS A 81 -10.01 -28.13 19.20
CA LYS A 81 -9.30 -27.17 20.08
C LYS A 81 -7.97 -26.72 19.44
N ARG A 82 -8.03 -25.67 18.62
CA ARG A 82 -6.95 -24.67 18.41
C ARG A 82 -7.48 -23.64 17.40
N GLY A 83 -7.86 -22.46 17.90
CA GLY A 83 -8.41 -21.36 17.12
C GLY A 83 -7.37 -20.65 16.24
N ARG A 84 -6.76 -21.37 15.29
CA ARG A 84 -5.82 -20.81 14.31
C ARG A 84 -6.17 -21.14 12.85
N LYS A 85 -7.29 -21.83 12.60
CA LYS A 85 -7.71 -22.28 11.24
C LYS A 85 -8.83 -21.44 10.60
N LYS A 86 -9.15 -20.26 11.14
CA LYS A 86 -10.30 -19.46 10.66
C LYS A 86 -9.93 -18.18 9.88
N GLU A 87 -8.66 -17.83 9.79
CA GLU A 87 -8.23 -16.55 9.17
C GLU A 87 -7.89 -16.68 7.68
N GLU A 88 -7.37 -17.84 7.21
CA GLU A 88 -6.99 -18.04 5.80
C GLU A 88 -8.17 -17.95 4.81
N HIS A 89 -9.41 -18.12 5.26
CA HIS A 89 -10.61 -17.98 4.42
C HIS A 89 -11.27 -16.59 4.45
N ASN A 90 -10.74 -15.65 5.25
CA ASN A 90 -11.32 -14.30 5.39
C ASN A 90 -10.53 -13.22 4.64
N VAL A 91 -9.34 -13.53 4.11
CA VAL A 91 -8.52 -12.60 3.33
C VAL A 91 -8.87 -12.73 1.86
N GLN A 92 -9.48 -11.68 1.28
CA GLN A 92 -9.90 -11.70 -0.14
C GLN A 92 -8.78 -11.28 -1.10
N THR A 93 -7.89 -10.37 -0.70
CA THR A 93 -6.88 -9.78 -1.58
C THR A 93 -5.68 -9.32 -0.77
N THR A 94 -4.49 -9.47 -1.33
CA THR A 94 -3.26 -8.87 -0.80
C THR A 94 -2.88 -7.68 -1.66
N VAL A 95 -2.65 -6.52 -1.05
CA VAL A 95 -2.25 -5.31 -1.75
C VAL A 95 -0.79 -5.01 -1.44
N THR A 96 0.00 -4.71 -2.47
CA THR A 96 1.43 -4.38 -2.33
C THR A 96 1.80 -3.15 -3.15
N ASP A 97 2.84 -2.46 -2.72
CA ASP A 97 3.53 -1.35 -3.38
C ASP A 97 5.02 -1.68 -3.64
N ASN A 98 5.36 -2.97 -3.69
CA ASN A 98 6.72 -3.52 -3.69
C ASN A 98 7.46 -3.52 -2.34
N GLY A 99 6.82 -3.15 -1.23
CA GLY A 99 7.28 -3.49 0.13
C GLY A 99 8.64 -2.92 0.56
N SER A 100 9.19 -1.97 -0.19
CA SER A 100 10.53 -1.42 0.01
C SER A 100 10.41 -0.04 0.66
N PRO A 101 10.38 0.03 2.01
CA PRO A 101 11.59 -0.21 2.82
C PRO A 101 11.38 -1.10 4.07
N PHE A 102 10.29 -1.86 4.18
CA PHE A 102 9.96 -2.55 5.45
C PHE A 102 10.64 -3.89 5.63
N ILE A 103 11.08 -4.53 4.55
CA ILE A 103 11.76 -5.84 4.60
C ILE A 103 13.03 -5.77 5.47
N SER A 104 13.80 -4.69 5.35
CA SER A 104 15.04 -4.49 6.12
C SER A 104 14.80 -4.35 7.63
N VAL A 105 13.55 -4.06 8.06
CA VAL A 105 13.14 -3.93 9.47
C VAL A 105 13.03 -5.29 10.17
N PHE A 106 12.91 -6.38 9.42
CA PHE A 106 12.84 -7.73 9.98
C PHE A 106 14.19 -8.42 9.85
N LYS A 107 14.73 -8.92 10.96
CA LYS A 107 16.04 -9.60 11.00
C LYS A 107 15.99 -10.89 10.19
N GLU A 108 14.84 -11.56 10.11
CA GLU A 108 14.63 -12.76 9.29
C GLU A 108 14.91 -12.52 7.79
N PHE A 109 14.69 -11.29 7.30
CA PHE A 109 14.90 -10.93 5.89
C PHE A 109 16.14 -10.06 5.66
N ALA A 110 16.91 -9.77 6.70
CA ALA A 110 18.20 -9.11 6.56
C ALA A 110 19.20 -10.10 5.95
N VAL A 111 19.75 -9.78 4.78
CA VAL A 111 20.85 -10.55 4.20
C VAL A 111 22.12 -10.19 4.98
N ASP A 112 22.90 -11.19 5.40
CA ASP A 112 24.25 -11.00 5.98
C ASP A 112 25.22 -10.49 4.89
N SER A 113 24.98 -9.30 4.35
CA SER A 113 25.94 -8.57 3.53
C SER A 113 26.95 -7.92 4.48
N GLN A 114 28.22 -8.29 4.34
CA GLN A 114 29.33 -7.60 5.01
C GLN A 114 29.17 -6.10 4.81
N GLU A 115 29.31 -5.35 5.90
CA GLU A 115 29.22 -3.89 6.01
C GLU A 115 29.83 -3.17 4.79
N SER A 116 29.01 -2.91 3.78
CA SER A 116 29.23 -1.84 2.82
C SER A 116 28.32 -0.70 3.24
N ASP A 117 28.93 0.43 3.57
CA ASP A 117 28.30 1.71 3.93
C ASP A 117 27.44 2.32 2.80
N ASP A 118 27.26 1.58 1.69
CA ASP A 118 26.25 1.85 0.68
C ASP A 118 24.93 1.20 1.13
N ASP A 119 24.09 2.04 1.75
CA ASP A 119 22.77 1.77 2.34
C ASP A 119 21.69 1.40 1.28
N ILE A 120 22.05 0.59 0.29
CA ILE A 120 21.17 0.07 -0.75
C ILE A 120 21.34 -1.45 -0.74
N GLY A 121 20.59 -2.11 0.14
CA GLY A 121 20.41 -3.56 0.08
C GLY A 121 20.01 -3.99 -1.33
N PHE A 122 20.45 -5.17 -1.76
CA PHE A 122 20.05 -5.73 -3.04
C PHE A 122 18.54 -6.03 -2.99
N TYR A 123 17.72 -5.17 -3.58
CA TYR A 123 16.26 -5.32 -3.57
C TYR A 123 15.83 -6.21 -4.72
N GLU A 124 15.26 -7.36 -4.39
CA GLU A 124 14.50 -8.17 -5.34
C GLU A 124 13.09 -7.57 -5.46
N ASN A 125 12.64 -7.26 -6.67
CA ASN A 125 11.32 -6.67 -6.89
C ASN A 125 10.24 -7.69 -6.49
N VAL A 126 9.58 -7.43 -5.36
CA VAL A 126 8.57 -8.33 -4.78
C VAL A 126 7.42 -8.58 -5.75
N SER A 127 7.00 -7.59 -6.55
CA SER A 127 6.01 -7.85 -7.61
C SER A 127 6.54 -8.81 -8.66
N THR A 128 7.81 -8.69 -9.09
CA THR A 128 8.38 -9.61 -10.08
C THR A 128 8.49 -11.04 -9.57
N VAL A 129 8.74 -11.22 -8.27
CA VAL A 129 8.74 -12.54 -7.62
C VAL A 129 7.31 -13.09 -7.49
N LEU A 130 6.33 -12.24 -7.16
CA LEU A 130 4.92 -12.64 -6.98
C LEU A 130 4.16 -12.80 -8.31
N GLU A 131 4.59 -12.13 -9.37
CA GLU A 131 4.07 -12.23 -10.75
C GLU A 131 4.75 -13.38 -11.54
N GLY A 132 5.80 -14.00 -11.00
CA GLY A 132 6.47 -15.15 -11.60
C GLY A 132 5.64 -16.44 -11.55
N GLU A 133 5.94 -17.38 -12.44
CA GLU A 133 5.32 -18.71 -12.40
C GLU A 133 5.55 -19.35 -11.02
N PRO A 134 4.49 -19.83 -10.34
CA PRO A 134 4.65 -20.45 -9.04
C PRO A 134 5.62 -21.63 -9.17
N GLU A 135 6.68 -21.64 -8.37
CA GLU A 135 7.52 -22.83 -8.26
C GLU A 135 6.60 -24.01 -7.94
N GLN A 136 6.70 -25.10 -8.73
CA GLN A 136 5.80 -26.28 -8.64
C GLN A 136 5.76 -26.94 -7.25
N ASP A 137 6.59 -26.49 -6.31
CA ASP A 137 6.73 -26.94 -4.93
C ASP A 137 6.26 -25.92 -3.85
N MET A 138 5.72 -24.75 -4.22
CA MET A 138 5.17 -23.76 -3.26
C MET A 138 3.72 -24.09 -2.88
N LEU A 139 3.53 -24.54 -1.62
CA LEU A 139 2.22 -24.83 -1.02
C LEU A 139 1.60 -23.63 -0.26
N LEU A 140 2.19 -22.44 -0.36
CA LEU A 140 1.62 -21.22 0.20
C LEU A 140 0.66 -20.61 -0.82
N PHE A 141 -0.65 -20.75 -0.58
CA PHE A 141 -1.66 -19.97 -1.28
C PHE A 141 -1.57 -18.52 -0.80
N LEU A 142 -0.75 -17.72 -1.47
CA LEU A 142 -0.83 -16.28 -1.31
C LEU A 142 -2.11 -15.80 -2.02
N PRO A 143 -2.96 -14.99 -1.36
CA PRO A 143 -4.06 -14.34 -2.04
C PRO A 143 -3.55 -13.56 -3.25
N THR A 144 -4.42 -13.32 -4.23
CA THR A 144 -4.08 -12.52 -5.41
C THR A 144 -3.43 -11.21 -4.98
N VAL A 145 -2.26 -10.95 -5.56
CA VAL A 145 -1.46 -9.76 -5.28
C VAL A 145 -1.90 -8.69 -6.26
N GLN A 146 -2.41 -7.58 -5.74
CA GLN A 146 -2.83 -6.44 -6.54
C GLN A 146 -1.98 -5.21 -6.21
N ARG A 147 -1.65 -4.42 -7.23
CA ARG A 147 -1.06 -3.09 -7.04
C ARG A 147 -2.12 -2.16 -6.47
N CYS A 148 -1.77 -1.38 -5.45
CA CYS A 148 -2.68 -0.38 -4.89
C CYS A 148 -2.92 0.78 -5.85
N ALA A 149 -4.08 1.42 -5.77
CA ALA A 149 -4.44 2.55 -6.63
C ALA A 149 -3.47 3.74 -6.49
N SER A 150 -2.98 4.00 -5.28
CA SER A 150 -1.99 5.07 -5.07
C SER A 150 -0.65 4.77 -5.73
N HIS A 151 -0.22 3.50 -5.75
CA HIS A 151 1.00 3.09 -6.45
C HIS A 151 0.81 3.17 -7.97
N THR A 152 -0.36 2.80 -8.49
CA THR A 152 -0.67 2.99 -9.91
C THR A 152 -0.62 4.47 -10.32
N LEU A 153 -1.14 5.39 -9.48
CA LEU A 153 -1.00 6.83 -9.71
C LEU A 153 0.47 7.30 -9.60
N GLU A 154 1.24 6.74 -8.67
CA GLU A 154 2.68 7.03 -8.57
C GLU A 154 3.42 6.61 -9.85
N LEU A 155 3.16 5.41 -10.39
CA LEU A 155 3.73 4.96 -11.66
C LEU A 155 3.37 5.88 -12.83
N ILE A 156 2.14 6.39 -12.88
CA ILE A 156 1.73 7.38 -13.90
C ILE A 156 2.63 8.62 -13.84
N VAL A 157 3.00 9.05 -12.64
CA VAL A 157 3.87 10.20 -12.48
C VAL A 157 5.35 9.87 -12.74
N THR A 158 5.84 8.75 -12.21
CA THR A 158 7.25 8.39 -12.31
C THR A 158 7.63 7.86 -13.70
N GLU A 159 6.67 7.40 -14.49
CA GLU A 159 6.91 6.83 -15.82
C GLU A 159 6.25 7.67 -16.91
N ASP A 160 4.91 7.75 -16.96
CA ASP A 160 4.20 8.34 -18.11
C ASP A 160 4.34 9.86 -18.20
N PHE A 161 4.20 10.56 -17.07
CA PHE A 161 4.45 12.00 -17.00
C PHE A 161 5.90 12.31 -17.40
N TRP A 162 6.87 11.56 -16.86
CA TRP A 162 8.28 11.80 -17.18
C TRP A 162 8.61 11.50 -18.63
N GLN A 163 8.03 10.46 -19.20
CA GLN A 163 8.15 10.16 -20.62
C GLN A 163 7.60 11.33 -21.47
N ALA A 164 6.42 11.85 -21.13
CA ALA A 164 5.80 12.96 -21.85
C ALA A 164 6.62 14.26 -21.73
N VAL A 165 7.13 14.58 -20.54
CA VAL A 165 7.95 15.78 -20.31
C VAL A 165 9.31 15.67 -20.99
N SER A 166 9.99 14.54 -20.86
CA SER A 166 11.37 14.35 -21.37
C SER A 166 11.45 14.39 -22.90
N GLN A 167 10.41 13.90 -23.57
CA GLN A 167 10.29 13.91 -25.04
C GLN A 167 9.65 15.19 -25.58
N GLY A 168 9.04 16.00 -24.69
CA GLY A 168 8.32 17.21 -25.04
C GLY A 168 9.17 18.47 -25.11
N PRO A 169 8.64 19.57 -25.68
CA PRO A 169 9.35 20.84 -25.80
C PRO A 169 9.61 21.50 -24.44
N MET A 170 8.84 21.15 -23.42
CA MET A 170 8.93 21.72 -22.07
C MET A 170 9.99 21.07 -21.18
N CYS A 171 10.73 20.07 -21.69
CA CYS A 171 11.76 19.35 -20.95
C CYS A 171 12.76 20.30 -20.25
N GLN A 172 13.36 21.23 -21.01
CA GLN A 172 14.36 22.17 -20.47
C GLN A 172 13.76 23.12 -19.43
N LEU A 173 12.55 23.64 -19.68
CA LEU A 173 11.86 24.54 -18.77
C LEU A 173 11.48 23.83 -17.46
N HIS A 174 11.03 22.58 -17.56
CA HIS A 174 10.77 21.72 -16.41
C HIS A 174 12.03 21.52 -15.57
N TYR A 175 13.15 21.11 -16.19
CA TYR A 175 14.42 20.92 -15.47
C TYR A 175 14.91 22.20 -14.81
N SER A 176 14.90 23.33 -15.52
CA SER A 176 15.33 24.63 -14.96
C SER A 176 14.48 25.03 -13.75
N SER A 177 13.15 24.91 -13.87
CA SER A 177 12.21 25.28 -12.82
C SER A 177 12.34 24.37 -11.60
N MET A 178 12.32 23.05 -11.80
CA MET A 178 12.39 22.07 -10.70
C MET A 178 13.75 22.06 -10.01
N ALA A 179 14.86 22.31 -10.73
CA ALA A 179 16.18 22.43 -10.10
C ALA A 179 16.24 23.59 -9.11
N LYS A 180 15.61 24.74 -9.43
CA LYS A 180 15.52 25.88 -8.52
C LYS A 180 14.60 25.58 -7.33
N VAL A 181 13.45 24.95 -7.57
CA VAL A 181 12.55 24.49 -6.49
C VAL A 181 13.28 23.58 -5.52
N PHE A 182 13.98 22.57 -6.04
CA PHE A 182 14.75 21.62 -5.25
C PHE A 182 15.88 22.31 -4.47
N ALA A 183 16.60 23.24 -5.10
CA ALA A 183 17.66 23.99 -4.43
C ALA A 183 17.14 24.83 -3.26
N ILE A 184 15.99 25.50 -3.44
CA ILE A 184 15.32 26.25 -2.36
C ILE A 184 14.92 25.28 -1.25
N TRP A 185 14.19 24.22 -1.58
CA TRP A 185 13.67 23.27 -0.60
C TRP A 185 14.80 22.59 0.20
N SER A 186 15.81 22.05 -0.48
CA SER A 186 16.95 21.39 0.17
C SER A 186 17.69 22.35 1.12
N LYS A 187 17.93 23.60 0.72
CA LYS A 187 18.58 24.58 1.61
C LYS A 187 17.70 24.97 2.79
N CYS A 188 16.39 25.10 2.60
CA CYS A 188 15.44 25.38 3.69
C CYS A 188 15.39 24.28 4.75
N HIS A 189 15.65 23.01 4.39
CA HIS A 189 15.50 21.88 5.30
C HIS A 189 16.82 21.27 5.80
N HIS A 190 17.97 21.60 5.19
CA HIS A 190 19.27 21.05 5.56
C HIS A 190 20.26 22.08 6.11
N LEU A 191 19.99 23.39 5.95
CA LEU A 191 20.85 24.46 6.48
C LEU A 191 20.11 25.23 7.55
N GLN A 192 20.74 25.45 8.71
CA GLN A 192 20.14 26.21 9.82
C GLN A 192 19.69 27.61 9.37
N VAL A 193 20.52 28.29 8.58
CA VAL A 193 20.20 29.61 8.01
C VAL A 193 18.98 29.54 7.08
N GLY A 194 18.81 28.44 6.37
CA GLY A 194 17.65 28.21 5.50
C GLY A 194 16.38 27.90 6.29
N MET A 195 16.48 27.17 7.40
CA MET A 195 15.36 26.89 8.30
C MET A 195 14.81 28.18 8.90
N ASP A 196 15.70 29.02 9.43
CA ASP A 196 15.33 30.30 10.04
C ASP A 196 14.68 31.24 9.00
N ALA A 197 15.22 31.29 7.78
CA ALA A 197 14.65 32.07 6.68
C ALA A 197 13.29 31.53 6.20
N ALA A 198 13.12 30.22 6.15
CA ALA A 198 11.87 29.58 5.72
C ALA A 198 10.74 29.76 6.75
N GLU A 199 11.08 29.77 8.04
CA GLU A 199 10.15 30.07 9.13
C GLU A 199 9.74 31.55 9.13
N GLU A 200 10.70 32.47 9.00
CA GLU A 200 10.47 33.92 9.02
C GLU A 200 9.68 34.42 7.80
N ILE A 201 10.03 33.96 6.59
CA ILE A 201 9.51 34.52 5.34
C ILE A 201 8.23 33.82 4.89
N GLY A 202 8.17 32.50 5.03
CA GLY A 202 7.13 31.68 4.39
C GLY A 202 6.27 30.87 5.35
N LYS A 203 6.59 30.86 6.66
CA LYS A 203 6.04 29.88 7.62
C LYS A 203 6.04 28.46 7.02
N MET A 204 7.12 28.10 6.34
CA MET A 204 7.21 26.81 5.66
C MET A 204 7.31 25.70 6.71
N ALA A 205 6.40 24.73 6.66
CA ALA A 205 6.42 23.61 7.58
C ALA A 205 7.67 22.75 7.33
N LEU A 206 8.41 22.44 8.40
CA LEU A 206 9.69 21.75 8.37
C LEU A 206 9.63 20.30 7.86
N VAL A 207 8.44 19.71 7.78
CA VAL A 207 8.22 18.35 7.30
C VAL A 207 6.87 18.29 6.59
N VAL A 208 6.84 17.84 5.35
CA VAL A 208 5.62 17.33 4.69
C VAL A 208 5.68 15.81 4.82
N PRO A 209 4.92 15.19 5.74
CA PRO A 209 4.89 13.74 5.85
C PRO A 209 4.06 13.20 4.69
N ALA A 210 4.68 12.98 3.54
CA ALA A 210 4.04 12.25 2.46
C ALA A 210 4.70 10.87 2.31
N VAL A 211 3.84 9.87 2.20
CA VAL A 211 4.18 8.47 1.94
C VAL A 211 4.71 8.31 0.52
N ILE A 212 4.19 9.12 -0.41
CA ILE A 212 4.56 9.10 -1.83
C ILE A 212 5.51 10.26 -2.11
N ARG A 213 6.64 9.94 -2.76
CA ARG A 213 7.72 10.90 -3.04
C ARG A 213 7.24 12.11 -3.83
N TRP A 214 6.44 11.87 -4.88
CA TRP A 214 5.95 12.93 -5.74
C TRP A 214 5.04 13.93 -5.02
N ASN A 215 4.26 13.50 -4.02
CA ASN A 215 3.45 14.44 -3.23
C ASN A 215 4.32 15.45 -2.49
N VAL A 216 5.50 15.04 -1.98
CA VAL A 216 6.46 15.98 -1.37
C VAL A 216 6.92 17.02 -2.40
N GLU A 217 7.27 16.58 -3.60
CA GLU A 217 7.69 17.47 -4.69
C GLU A 217 6.58 18.45 -5.08
N TYR A 218 5.35 17.96 -5.26
CA TYR A 218 4.19 18.80 -5.55
C TYR A 218 3.95 19.85 -4.45
N CYS A 219 3.97 19.45 -3.18
CA CYS A 219 3.81 20.37 -2.06
C CYS A 219 4.92 21.43 -2.01
N ALA A 220 6.16 21.06 -2.34
CA ALA A 220 7.28 22.01 -2.42
C ALA A 220 7.04 23.07 -3.51
N VAL A 221 6.60 22.63 -4.70
CA VAL A 221 6.24 23.55 -5.80
C VAL A 221 5.06 24.44 -5.41
N GLN A 222 3.99 23.85 -4.88
CA GLN A 222 2.79 24.57 -4.43
C GLN A 222 3.15 25.65 -3.40
N LYS A 223 4.03 25.32 -2.45
CA LYS A 223 4.48 26.28 -1.44
C LYS A 223 5.24 27.43 -2.06
N ILE A 224 6.17 27.17 -2.98
CA ILE A 224 6.93 28.23 -3.67
C ILE A 224 6.00 29.13 -4.48
N VAL A 225 5.04 28.55 -5.20
CA VAL A 225 4.05 29.30 -6.00
C VAL A 225 3.14 30.17 -5.11
N SER A 226 2.90 29.76 -3.86
CA SER A 226 2.09 30.52 -2.90
C SER A 226 2.79 31.76 -2.33
N LEU A 227 4.12 31.86 -2.43
CA LEU A 227 4.88 33.00 -1.92
C LEU A 227 4.63 34.25 -2.78
N THR A 228 4.59 35.41 -2.14
CA THR A 228 4.59 36.69 -2.85
C THR A 228 5.93 36.91 -3.57
N GLU A 229 5.95 37.74 -4.61
CA GLU A 229 7.18 38.03 -5.36
C GLU A 229 8.29 38.58 -4.44
N ARG A 230 7.91 39.38 -3.44
CA ARG A 230 8.86 39.94 -2.45
C ARG A 230 9.46 38.85 -1.57
N GLU A 231 8.62 38.00 -1.00
CA GLU A 231 9.05 36.87 -0.16
C GLU A 231 9.97 35.92 -0.92
N LEU A 232 9.60 35.53 -2.14
CA LEU A 232 10.40 34.63 -2.96
C LEU A 232 11.75 35.26 -3.33
N THR A 233 11.78 36.56 -3.61
CA THR A 233 13.01 37.27 -3.96
C THR A 233 13.97 37.35 -2.78
N GLU A 234 13.46 37.68 -1.61
CA GLU A 234 14.23 37.70 -0.36
C GLU A 234 14.75 36.29 -0.03
N LEU A 235 13.90 35.27 -0.17
CA LEU A 235 14.28 33.87 0.06
C LEU A 235 15.40 33.42 -0.89
N CYS A 236 15.26 33.66 -2.19
CA CYS A 236 16.32 33.39 -3.18
C CYS A 236 17.64 34.09 -2.82
N ALA A 237 17.59 35.35 -2.37
CA ALA A 237 18.77 36.11 -1.99
C ALA A 237 19.47 35.51 -0.76
N ARG A 238 18.72 35.22 0.31
CA ARG A 238 19.27 34.61 1.54
C ARG A 238 19.81 33.20 1.32
N LEU A 239 19.17 32.43 0.45
CA LEU A 239 19.58 31.07 0.13
C LEU A 239 20.64 31.01 -0.98
N GLU A 240 21.07 32.13 -1.55
CA GLU A 240 21.99 32.18 -2.69
C GLU A 240 21.53 31.27 -3.86
N VAL A 241 20.23 31.31 -4.18
CA VAL A 241 19.65 30.59 -5.32
C VAL A 241 19.31 31.61 -6.42
N PRO A 242 19.61 31.33 -7.69
CA PRO A 242 19.22 32.21 -8.80
C PRO A 242 17.72 32.50 -8.78
N ARG A 243 17.35 33.76 -8.98
CA ARG A 243 15.94 34.18 -9.02
C ARG A 243 15.19 33.39 -10.11
N MET A 244 13.93 33.05 -9.82
CA MET A 244 13.06 32.43 -10.81
C MET A 244 12.71 33.45 -11.90
N GLN A 245 12.82 33.01 -13.16
CA GLN A 245 12.41 33.77 -14.32
C GLN A 245 10.89 33.82 -14.41
N GLN A 246 10.35 34.81 -15.13
CA GLN A 246 8.91 34.98 -15.28
C GLN A 246 8.25 33.76 -15.93
N GLU A 247 8.90 33.17 -16.93
CA GLU A 247 8.42 31.98 -17.63
C GLU A 247 8.44 30.73 -16.74
N GLU A 248 9.49 30.54 -15.93
CA GLU A 248 9.55 29.44 -14.94
C GLU A 248 8.43 29.58 -13.91
N MET A 249 8.16 30.80 -13.43
CA MET A 249 7.07 31.04 -12.48
C MET A 249 5.69 30.81 -13.11
N ALA A 250 5.50 31.18 -14.39
CA ALA A 250 4.27 30.89 -15.12
C ALA A 250 4.06 29.37 -15.30
N PHE A 251 5.12 28.66 -15.66
CA PHE A 251 5.14 27.20 -15.77
C PHE A 251 4.76 26.52 -14.45
N LEU A 252 5.37 26.91 -13.32
CA LEU A 252 5.08 26.32 -12.01
C LEU A 252 3.64 26.60 -11.54
N LYS A 253 3.09 27.77 -11.86
CA LYS A 253 1.68 28.09 -11.56
C LYS A 253 0.72 27.18 -12.33
N GLU A 254 0.99 26.97 -13.62
CA GLU A 254 0.21 26.03 -14.42
C GLU A 254 0.38 24.60 -13.89
N TYR A 255 1.60 24.17 -13.57
CA TYR A 255 1.89 22.86 -12.96
C TYR A 255 1.07 22.59 -11.70
N VAL A 256 1.05 23.54 -10.76
CA VAL A 256 0.28 23.39 -9.51
C VAL A 256 -1.21 23.27 -9.79
N THR A 257 -1.73 24.07 -10.72
CA THR A 257 -3.16 24.10 -11.08
C THR A 257 -3.57 22.79 -11.77
N VAL A 258 -2.81 22.38 -12.80
CA VAL A 258 -3.06 21.17 -13.58
C VAL A 258 -2.99 19.91 -12.73
N PHE A 259 -2.00 19.81 -11.85
CA PHE A 259 -1.77 18.60 -11.05
C PHE A 259 -2.38 18.63 -9.65
N HIS A 260 -3.09 19.70 -9.27
CA HIS A 260 -3.86 19.73 -8.03
C HIS A 260 -4.85 18.57 -7.89
N PRO A 261 -5.65 18.21 -8.93
CA PRO A 261 -6.56 17.07 -8.84
C PRO A 261 -5.84 15.73 -8.59
N LEU A 262 -4.62 15.58 -9.12
CA LEU A 262 -3.81 14.37 -8.93
C LEU A 262 -3.27 14.27 -7.51
N ALA A 263 -2.73 15.37 -6.98
CA ALA A 263 -2.29 15.46 -5.59
C ALA A 263 -3.45 15.15 -4.62
N PHE A 264 -4.63 15.72 -4.86
CA PHE A 264 -5.82 15.47 -4.05
C PHE A 264 -6.30 14.01 -4.14
N ALA A 265 -6.28 13.40 -5.32
CA ALA A 265 -6.62 11.98 -5.49
C ALA A 265 -5.70 11.07 -4.68
N LEU A 266 -4.39 11.38 -4.67
CA LEU A 266 -3.42 10.66 -3.85
C LEU A 266 -3.66 10.87 -2.35
N GLU A 267 -3.95 12.09 -1.90
CA GLU A 267 -4.32 12.35 -0.50
C GLU A 267 -5.55 11.55 -0.07
N LEU A 268 -6.57 11.48 -0.93
CA LEU A 268 -7.79 10.73 -0.66
C LEU A 268 -7.54 9.23 -0.52
N PHE A 269 -6.72 8.63 -1.40
CA PHE A 269 -6.36 7.21 -1.28
C PHE A 269 -5.53 6.91 -0.03
N GLN A 270 -4.72 7.87 0.42
CA GLN A 270 -3.87 7.71 1.58
C GLN A 270 -4.62 8.03 2.90
N ALA A 271 -5.83 8.58 2.85
CA ALA A 271 -6.60 8.94 4.05
C ALA A 271 -7.14 7.70 4.78
N GLU A 272 -6.89 7.59 6.09
CA GLU A 272 -7.28 6.40 6.89
C GLU A 272 -8.80 6.31 7.13
N GLN A 273 -9.48 7.46 7.27
CA GLN A 273 -10.91 7.51 7.61
C GLN A 273 -11.83 7.08 6.46
N LYS A 274 -11.29 6.97 5.24
CA LYS A 274 -12.01 6.63 4.00
C LYS A 274 -11.15 5.74 3.10
N CYS A 275 -10.40 4.81 3.66
CA CYS A 275 -9.52 3.93 2.90
C CYS A 275 -10.28 2.68 2.39
N TYR A 276 -11.27 2.86 1.52
CA TYR A 276 -12.04 1.75 0.95
C TYR A 276 -12.08 1.74 -0.58
N LEU A 277 -12.14 0.53 -1.16
CA LEU A 277 -12.08 0.30 -2.61
C LEU A 277 -13.13 1.08 -3.42
N GLY A 278 -14.33 1.28 -2.87
CA GLY A 278 -15.42 1.99 -3.53
C GLY A 278 -15.17 3.48 -3.80
N LEU A 279 -14.07 4.04 -3.28
CA LEU A 279 -13.62 5.39 -3.62
C LEU A 279 -12.76 5.44 -4.87
N VAL A 280 -12.15 4.32 -5.29
CA VAL A 280 -11.12 4.36 -6.33
C VAL A 280 -11.70 4.74 -7.68
N ILE A 281 -12.73 4.04 -8.16
CA ILE A 281 -13.33 4.32 -9.48
C ILE A 281 -13.79 5.78 -9.59
N PRO A 282 -14.60 6.33 -8.66
CA PRO A 282 -15.04 7.72 -8.75
C PRO A 282 -13.90 8.72 -8.67
N THR A 283 -12.88 8.44 -7.86
CA THR A 283 -11.72 9.34 -7.73
C THR A 283 -10.91 9.40 -9.01
N VAL A 284 -10.63 8.24 -9.63
CA VAL A 284 -9.88 8.17 -10.90
C VAL A 284 -10.66 8.81 -12.04
N LEU A 285 -11.99 8.57 -12.13
CA LEU A 285 -12.84 9.21 -13.14
C LEU A 285 -12.91 10.73 -12.95
N SER A 286 -13.07 11.22 -11.71
CA SER A 286 -13.03 12.66 -11.40
C SER A 286 -11.69 13.29 -11.74
N LEU A 287 -10.58 12.62 -11.41
CA LEU A 287 -9.24 13.05 -11.76
C LEU A 287 -9.10 13.21 -13.27
N LYS A 288 -9.48 12.18 -14.04
CA LYS A 288 -9.45 12.21 -15.51
C LYS A 288 -10.29 13.36 -16.09
N ASN A 289 -11.48 13.60 -15.55
CA ASN A 289 -12.33 14.70 -16.01
C ASN A 289 -11.70 16.07 -15.71
N LYS A 290 -11.22 16.28 -14.48
CA LYS A 290 -10.57 17.55 -14.06
C LYS A 290 -9.26 17.84 -14.81
N LEU A 291 -8.54 16.80 -15.25
CA LEU A 291 -7.38 16.97 -16.13
C LEU A 291 -7.81 17.41 -17.53
N ASN A 292 -8.83 16.76 -18.11
CA ASN A 292 -9.33 17.12 -19.44
C ASN A 292 -9.93 18.54 -19.48
N GLU A 293 -10.63 18.97 -18.44
CA GLU A 293 -11.19 20.33 -18.32
C GLU A 293 -10.11 21.43 -18.42
N GLN A 294 -8.88 21.12 -18.00
CA GLN A 294 -7.75 22.05 -18.03
C GLN A 294 -6.93 21.97 -19.32
N LYS A 295 -7.18 20.96 -20.17
CA LYS A 295 -6.36 20.67 -21.35
C LYS A 295 -6.30 21.84 -22.33
N ASP A 296 -7.46 22.40 -22.68
CA ASP A 296 -7.55 23.45 -23.72
C ASP A 296 -7.05 24.82 -23.23
N ALA A 297 -6.97 25.01 -21.90
CA ALA A 297 -6.49 26.25 -21.28
C ALA A 297 -4.99 26.22 -20.93
N ALA A 298 -4.34 25.04 -21.01
CA ALA A 298 -2.94 24.85 -20.65
C ALA A 298 -2.01 25.36 -21.76
N ASN A 299 -1.03 26.19 -21.39
CA ASN A 299 -0.04 26.77 -22.30
C ASN A 299 1.22 25.91 -22.41
N TYR A 300 1.57 25.19 -21.33
CA TYR A 300 2.80 24.41 -21.22
C TYR A 300 2.51 22.91 -21.13
N LEU A 301 1.46 22.50 -20.42
CA LEU A 301 1.22 21.11 -20.02
C LEU A 301 0.13 20.39 -20.82
N GLY A 302 -0.39 20.97 -21.90
CA GLY A 302 -1.49 20.38 -22.70
C GLY A 302 -1.20 18.96 -23.21
N ASP A 303 -0.02 18.73 -23.79
CA ASP A 303 0.39 17.40 -24.28
C ASP A 303 0.59 16.40 -23.13
N VAL A 304 1.14 16.89 -22.00
CA VAL A 304 1.37 16.09 -20.79
C VAL A 304 0.06 15.65 -20.16
N ILE A 305 -0.95 16.54 -20.11
CA ILE A 305 -2.31 16.21 -19.66
C ILE A 305 -2.87 15.06 -20.49
N ASN A 306 -2.72 15.13 -21.83
CA ASN A 306 -3.21 14.09 -22.71
C ASN A 306 -2.51 12.74 -22.47
N ALA A 307 -1.20 12.75 -22.29
CA ALA A 307 -0.44 11.54 -21.97
C ALA A 307 -0.89 10.90 -20.65
N ILE A 308 -1.08 11.69 -19.60
CA ILE A 308 -1.55 11.20 -18.30
C ILE A 308 -2.98 10.66 -18.38
N VAL A 309 -3.89 11.34 -19.10
CA VAL A 309 -5.26 10.87 -19.28
C VAL A 309 -5.29 9.50 -19.97
N VAL A 310 -4.45 9.30 -20.99
CA VAL A 310 -4.30 8.00 -21.67
C VAL A 310 -3.69 6.96 -20.72
N ALA A 311 -2.67 7.33 -19.95
CA ALA A 311 -2.04 6.44 -18.98
C ALA A 311 -3.02 5.99 -17.88
N ILE A 312 -3.92 6.87 -17.43
CA ILE A 312 -5.00 6.52 -16.50
C ILE A 312 -5.89 5.44 -17.10
N ASP A 313 -6.35 5.60 -18.34
CA ASP A 313 -7.21 4.61 -19.00
C ASP A 313 -6.54 3.24 -19.13
N VAL A 314 -5.26 3.23 -19.52
CA VAL A 314 -4.48 1.98 -19.68
C VAL A 314 -4.23 1.31 -18.33
N ARG A 315 -3.70 2.04 -17.34
CA ARG A 315 -3.25 1.44 -16.09
C ARG A 315 -4.39 1.09 -15.13
N PHE A 316 -5.54 1.75 -15.23
CA PHE A 316 -6.74 1.43 -14.46
C PHE A 316 -7.76 0.57 -15.22
N GLN A 317 -7.42 0.08 -16.42
CA GLN A 317 -8.35 -0.71 -17.25
C GLN A 317 -8.92 -1.94 -16.52
N GLU A 318 -8.07 -2.67 -15.80
CA GLU A 318 -8.49 -3.87 -15.03
C GLU A 318 -9.41 -3.49 -13.87
N LEU A 319 -9.10 -2.39 -13.17
CA LEU A 319 -9.95 -1.88 -12.10
C LEU A 319 -11.33 -1.47 -12.65
N PHE A 320 -11.38 -0.74 -13.76
CA PHE A 320 -12.64 -0.34 -14.39
C PHE A 320 -13.45 -1.53 -14.90
N SER A 321 -12.79 -2.64 -15.22
CA SER A 321 -13.45 -3.88 -15.63
C SER A 321 -13.87 -4.76 -14.45
N SER A 322 -13.29 -4.56 -13.26
CA SER A 322 -13.49 -5.40 -12.07
C SER A 322 -14.91 -5.30 -11.52
N THR A 323 -15.63 -6.43 -11.52
CA THR A 323 -16.94 -6.57 -10.87
C THR A 323 -16.89 -6.18 -9.39
N GLU A 324 -15.83 -6.57 -8.68
CA GLU A 324 -15.68 -6.28 -7.24
C GLU A 324 -15.55 -4.78 -6.98
N ALA A 325 -14.70 -4.09 -7.75
CA ALA A 325 -14.52 -2.64 -7.62
C ALA A 325 -15.81 -1.88 -7.97
N LYS A 326 -16.56 -2.36 -8.97
CA LYS A 326 -17.86 -1.79 -9.32
C LYS A 326 -18.90 -1.99 -8.22
N ILE A 327 -18.97 -3.19 -7.60
CA ILE A 327 -19.86 -3.45 -6.46
C ILE A 327 -19.46 -2.61 -5.25
N ALA A 328 -18.15 -2.51 -4.95
CA ALA A 328 -17.63 -1.69 -3.87
C ALA A 328 -18.08 -0.22 -4.02
N THR A 329 -17.94 0.31 -5.24
CA THR A 329 -18.36 1.67 -5.58
C THR A 329 -19.87 1.84 -5.52
N ALA A 330 -20.63 0.90 -6.09
CA ALA A 330 -22.09 0.93 -6.11
C ALA A 330 -22.70 0.88 -4.70
N THR A 331 -22.10 0.13 -3.79
CA THR A 331 -22.52 0.01 -2.39
C THR A 331 -22.03 1.15 -1.50
N THR A 332 -21.23 2.08 -2.05
CA THR A 332 -20.81 3.30 -1.34
C THR A 332 -21.89 4.39 -1.48
N PRO A 333 -22.55 4.82 -0.39
CA PRO A 333 -23.71 5.72 -0.46
C PRO A 333 -23.47 7.08 -1.12
N GLN A 334 -22.24 7.60 -1.06
CA GLN A 334 -21.91 8.89 -1.67
C GLN A 334 -21.93 8.84 -3.21
N PHE A 335 -21.77 7.66 -3.81
CA PHE A 335 -21.64 7.49 -5.26
C PHE A 335 -22.79 6.71 -5.88
N ARG A 336 -23.23 5.61 -5.23
CA ARG A 336 -24.23 4.69 -5.79
C ARG A 336 -23.91 4.35 -7.25
N LEU A 337 -24.81 4.68 -8.17
CA LEU A 337 -24.66 4.47 -9.60
C LEU A 337 -24.43 5.77 -10.39
N TRP A 338 -24.13 6.89 -9.71
CA TRP A 338 -24.00 8.20 -10.35
C TRP A 338 -22.72 8.36 -11.18
N TRP A 339 -21.71 7.54 -10.91
CA TRP A 339 -20.43 7.52 -11.63
C TRP A 339 -20.47 6.78 -12.97
N MET A 340 -21.54 6.03 -13.25
CA MET A 340 -21.70 5.23 -14.47
C MET A 340 -22.80 5.77 -15.40
N ALA A 341 -22.69 5.40 -16.68
CA ALA A 341 -23.66 5.76 -17.71
C ALA A 341 -25.05 5.19 -17.38
N ALA A 342 -26.10 5.91 -17.77
CA ALA A 342 -27.48 5.50 -17.50
C ALA A 342 -27.83 4.14 -18.13
N SER A 343 -27.22 3.80 -19.27
CA SER A 343 -27.37 2.51 -19.96
C SER A 343 -26.93 1.32 -19.10
N ASP A 344 -25.96 1.51 -18.21
CA ASP A 344 -25.29 0.41 -17.51
C ASP A 344 -25.89 0.18 -16.12
N ARG A 345 -26.76 1.10 -15.67
CA ARG A 345 -27.33 1.08 -14.30
C ARG A 345 -28.24 -0.11 -14.06
N GLU A 346 -29.02 -0.52 -15.07
CA GLU A 346 -29.94 -1.65 -14.95
C GLU A 346 -29.20 -2.98 -14.81
N GLU A 347 -28.12 -3.15 -15.58
CA GLU A 347 -27.21 -4.29 -15.47
C GLU A 347 -26.57 -4.34 -14.08
N MET A 348 -26.08 -3.19 -13.58
CA MET A 348 -25.49 -3.09 -12.24
C MET A 348 -26.49 -3.42 -11.13
N CYS A 349 -27.74 -2.96 -11.23
CA CYS A 349 -28.80 -3.34 -10.28
C CYS A 349 -29.04 -4.86 -10.26
N SER A 350 -29.06 -5.49 -11.44
CA SER A 350 -29.24 -6.95 -11.57
C SER A 350 -28.07 -7.73 -10.96
N LEU A 351 -26.84 -7.22 -11.14
CA LEU A 351 -25.64 -7.77 -10.53
C LEU A 351 -25.69 -7.67 -9.00
N LEU A 352 -26.00 -6.49 -8.46
CA LEU A 352 -26.17 -6.30 -7.01
C LEU A 352 -27.23 -7.23 -6.44
N ALA A 353 -28.32 -7.49 -7.17
CA ALA A 353 -29.38 -8.38 -6.73
C ALA A 353 -28.95 -9.84 -6.69
N THR A 354 -28.17 -10.25 -7.67
CA THR A 354 -27.59 -11.60 -7.73
C THR A 354 -26.67 -11.83 -6.54
N GLU A 355 -25.78 -10.88 -6.24
CA GLU A 355 -24.87 -10.96 -5.09
C GLU A 355 -25.61 -10.85 -3.75
N ALA A 356 -26.58 -9.93 -3.63
CA ALA A 356 -27.38 -9.74 -2.43
C ALA A 356 -28.27 -10.95 -2.10
N SER A 357 -28.65 -11.75 -3.10
CA SER A 357 -29.44 -12.98 -2.92
C SER A 357 -28.64 -14.10 -2.25
N GLN A 358 -27.30 -14.07 -2.36
CA GLN A 358 -26.41 -15.03 -1.73
C GLN A 358 -26.16 -14.73 -0.24
N ILE A 359 -26.60 -13.57 0.25
CA ILE A 359 -26.43 -13.15 1.65
C ILE A 359 -27.63 -13.65 2.47
N ASP A 360 -27.35 -14.45 3.51
CA ASP A 360 -28.33 -14.86 4.50
C ASP A 360 -28.50 -13.77 5.59
N PRO A 361 -29.68 -13.15 5.74
CA PRO A 361 -29.91 -12.11 6.74
C PRO A 361 -29.91 -12.61 8.20
N CYS A 362 -29.76 -13.92 8.49
CA CYS A 362 -29.81 -14.43 9.87
C CYS A 362 -28.59 -14.12 10.78
N TYR A 363 -27.46 -13.66 10.25
CA TYR A 363 -26.23 -13.39 11.04
C TYR A 363 -26.09 -11.96 11.61
N LEU A 364 -27.15 -11.15 11.61
CA LEU A 364 -27.09 -9.68 11.71
C LEU A 364 -27.04 -9.06 13.12
N THR A 365 -26.36 -9.66 14.11
CA THR A 365 -26.30 -9.07 15.46
C THR A 365 -24.87 -8.87 15.93
N GLU A 366 -24.30 -7.70 15.60
CA GLU A 366 -23.36 -6.99 16.46
C GLU A 366 -23.27 -5.53 15.97
N ALA A 367 -23.89 -4.64 16.74
CA ALA A 367 -23.88 -3.20 16.47
C ALA A 367 -22.60 -2.59 17.07
N ILE A 368 -21.64 -2.23 16.21
CA ILE A 368 -20.50 -1.39 16.60
C ILE A 368 -20.93 0.08 16.45
N PRO A 369 -20.70 0.97 17.45
CA PRO A 369 -21.08 2.37 17.34
C PRO A 369 -20.16 3.10 16.35
N SER A 370 -20.72 3.59 15.24
CA SER A 370 -20.01 4.45 14.28
C SER A 370 -19.98 5.89 14.78
N ARG A 371 -18.80 6.44 15.10
CA ARG A 371 -18.59 7.88 15.29
C ARG A 371 -17.75 8.42 14.14
N ASN A 372 -18.34 9.30 13.34
CA ASN A 372 -17.65 10.03 12.28
C ASN A 372 -16.85 11.19 12.90
N LEU A 373 -15.52 11.14 12.84
CA LEU A 373 -14.68 12.33 12.83
C LEU A 373 -14.07 12.39 11.44
N SER A 374 -14.42 13.40 10.64
CA SER A 374 -13.77 13.69 9.37
C SER A 374 -12.70 14.75 9.59
N THR A 375 -11.45 14.49 9.18
CA THR A 375 -10.32 15.44 9.26
C THR A 375 -9.99 16.13 7.94
N ILE A 376 -10.82 15.99 6.89
CA ILE A 376 -10.59 16.61 5.57
C ILE A 376 -11.52 17.82 5.40
N GLU A 377 -10.97 18.99 5.09
CA GLU A 377 -11.65 20.30 5.21
C GLU A 377 -12.61 20.66 4.04
N SER A 378 -12.59 19.97 2.90
CA SER A 378 -13.58 20.16 1.82
C SER A 378 -13.56 18.99 0.82
N GLU A 379 -14.52 18.06 0.91
CA GLU A 379 -14.73 16.99 -0.09
C GLU A 379 -15.83 17.32 -1.10
N ASP A 380 -16.76 18.22 -0.75
CA ASP A 380 -17.94 18.52 -1.57
C ASP A 380 -17.58 19.25 -2.87
N ASP A 381 -16.49 20.03 -2.90
CA ASP A 381 -15.97 20.67 -4.11
C ASP A 381 -15.31 19.66 -5.08
N PHE A 382 -14.94 18.48 -4.57
CA PHE A 382 -14.33 17.42 -5.37
C PHE A 382 -15.37 16.46 -5.98
N PHE A 383 -16.51 16.24 -5.30
CA PHE A 383 -17.55 15.30 -5.73
C PHE A 383 -18.89 15.98 -6.03
N SER A 384 -19.19 16.22 -7.31
CA SER A 384 -20.43 16.86 -7.75
C SER A 384 -21.63 15.90 -7.91
N TYR A 385 -22.07 15.19 -6.85
CA TYR A 385 -23.23 14.28 -6.94
C TYR A 385 -24.27 14.45 -5.79
N GLY A 386 -25.46 14.98 -6.12
CA GLY A 386 -26.76 14.80 -5.43
C GLY A 386 -27.02 15.52 -4.08
N SER A 387 -28.26 15.98 -3.85
CA SER A 387 -28.73 16.68 -2.63
C SER A 387 -29.46 15.75 -1.62
N PRO A 388 -29.39 15.97 -0.29
CA PRO A 388 -29.91 15.04 0.74
C PRO A 388 -31.41 15.21 1.09
N LYS A 389 -32.10 14.11 1.42
CA LYS A 389 -33.44 14.05 2.05
C LYS A 389 -33.56 12.93 3.12
N PRO A 390 -34.52 12.99 4.07
CA PRO A 390 -34.48 12.25 5.34
C PRO A 390 -35.08 10.82 5.33
N THR A 391 -34.75 10.10 6.41
CA THR A 391 -34.77 8.64 6.69
C THR A 391 -36.16 8.00 6.86
N VAL A 392 -36.35 6.75 6.40
CA VAL A 392 -37.60 5.97 6.51
C VAL A 392 -37.34 4.57 7.10
N GLN A 393 -38.25 4.13 7.99
CA GLN A 393 -38.21 2.90 8.80
C GLN A 393 -38.06 1.58 8.00
N ILE A 394 -37.38 0.60 8.64
CA ILE A 394 -36.98 -0.70 8.11
C ILE A 394 -38.18 -1.68 8.11
N GLN A 395 -38.69 -2.00 6.91
CA GLN A 395 -39.53 -3.19 6.67
C GLN A 395 -38.66 -4.28 6.04
N GLN A 396 -38.93 -5.56 6.32
CA GLN A 396 -38.28 -6.68 5.62
C GLN A 396 -38.65 -6.61 4.13
N ARG A 397 -37.71 -6.15 3.30
CA ARG A 397 -37.88 -6.00 1.85
C ARG A 397 -37.37 -7.24 1.12
N GLY A 398 -37.97 -7.52 -0.03
CA GLY A 398 -37.38 -8.43 -1.02
C GLY A 398 -36.07 -7.84 -1.55
N VAL A 399 -35.16 -8.69 -2.05
CA VAL A 399 -33.80 -8.29 -2.48
C VAL A 399 -33.82 -7.11 -3.47
N MET A 400 -34.66 -7.20 -4.51
CA MET A 400 -34.79 -6.14 -5.52
C MET A 400 -35.35 -4.83 -4.95
N ASP A 401 -36.36 -4.90 -4.07
CA ASP A 401 -36.98 -3.72 -3.48
C ASP A 401 -36.00 -2.97 -2.54
N GLU A 402 -35.11 -3.71 -1.86
CA GLU A 402 -34.02 -3.12 -1.07
C GLU A 402 -33.02 -2.37 -1.97
N ILE A 403 -32.58 -2.99 -3.07
CA ILE A 403 -31.61 -2.40 -4.00
C ILE A 403 -32.18 -1.16 -4.67
N CYS A 404 -33.40 -1.22 -5.21
CA CYS A 404 -34.04 -0.08 -5.87
C CYS A 404 -34.12 1.12 -4.93
N LYS A 405 -34.60 0.91 -3.70
CA LYS A 405 -34.70 1.99 -2.70
C LYS A 405 -33.35 2.56 -2.28
N TYR A 406 -32.32 1.72 -2.18
CA TYR A 406 -30.98 2.19 -1.90
C TYR A 406 -30.44 3.07 -3.03
N VAL A 407 -30.58 2.63 -4.28
CA VAL A 407 -30.12 3.34 -5.49
C VAL A 407 -30.86 4.67 -5.69
N GLU A 408 -32.16 4.71 -5.38
CA GLU A 408 -32.99 5.94 -5.40
C GLU A 408 -32.73 6.87 -4.21
N GLY A 409 -32.06 6.37 -3.17
CA GLY A 409 -31.75 7.12 -1.97
C GLY A 409 -30.81 8.31 -2.22
N THR A 410 -30.78 9.24 -1.25
CA THR A 410 -29.93 10.44 -1.31
C THR A 410 -28.94 10.56 -0.15
N GLY A 411 -29.00 9.67 0.83
CA GLY A 411 -28.08 9.68 1.97
C GLY A 411 -26.65 9.39 1.52
N LYS A 412 -25.70 10.26 1.85
CA LYS A 412 -24.28 10.09 1.47
C LYS A 412 -23.43 9.41 2.55
N SER A 413 -23.90 9.42 3.80
CA SER A 413 -23.15 8.83 4.91
C SER A 413 -23.34 7.32 4.99
N LEU A 414 -22.33 6.60 5.47
CA LEU A 414 -22.40 5.16 5.76
C LEU A 414 -23.52 4.80 6.75
N GLY A 415 -24.00 5.76 7.55
CA GLY A 415 -25.11 5.54 8.48
C GLY A 415 -26.41 5.10 7.80
N CYS A 416 -26.65 5.47 6.54
CA CYS A 416 -27.86 5.03 5.83
C CYS A 416 -27.84 3.53 5.48
N LEU A 417 -26.68 2.86 5.51
CA LEU A 417 -26.57 1.43 5.23
C LEU A 417 -27.28 0.57 6.30
N GLN A 418 -27.58 1.14 7.48
CA GLN A 418 -28.37 0.42 8.50
C GLN A 418 -29.80 0.10 8.01
N ASP A 419 -30.33 0.89 7.08
CA ASP A 419 -31.66 0.68 6.50
C ASP A 419 -31.66 -0.36 5.37
N PHE A 420 -30.47 -0.82 4.94
CA PHE A 420 -30.26 -1.73 3.81
C PHE A 420 -29.28 -2.86 4.22
N PRO A 421 -29.74 -3.87 4.99
CA PRO A 421 -28.86 -4.89 5.55
C PRO A 421 -28.06 -5.69 4.51
N ARG A 422 -28.63 -6.00 3.33
CA ARG A 422 -27.92 -6.71 2.26
C ARG A 422 -26.88 -5.81 1.61
N ILE A 423 -27.22 -4.56 1.36
CA ILE A 423 -26.26 -3.57 0.81
C ILE A 423 -25.11 -3.35 1.80
N LYS A 424 -25.40 -3.26 3.10
CA LYS A 424 -24.38 -3.15 4.14
C LYS A 424 -23.41 -4.33 4.13
N GLN A 425 -23.92 -5.55 3.94
CA GLN A 425 -23.07 -6.75 3.85
C GLN A 425 -22.23 -6.76 2.57
N LEU A 426 -22.79 -6.36 1.43
CA LEU A 426 -22.00 -6.18 0.20
C LEU A 426 -20.94 -5.09 0.37
N PHE A 427 -21.28 -3.96 1.01
CA PHE A 427 -20.32 -2.91 1.32
C PHE A 427 -19.17 -3.48 2.14
N LEU A 428 -19.45 -4.14 3.27
CA LEU A 428 -18.42 -4.74 4.12
C LEU A 428 -17.60 -5.82 3.40
N LYS A 429 -18.21 -6.59 2.49
CA LYS A 429 -17.53 -7.63 1.72
C LYS A 429 -16.55 -7.04 0.71
N TYR A 430 -16.92 -5.99 -0.02
CA TYR A 430 -16.16 -5.51 -1.17
C TYR A 430 -15.34 -4.23 -0.92
N ASN A 431 -15.57 -3.51 0.19
CA ASN A 431 -14.86 -2.27 0.50
C ASN A 431 -13.65 -2.44 1.43
N THR A 432 -13.21 -3.68 1.68
CA THR A 432 -12.05 -3.96 2.56
C THR A 432 -10.70 -3.87 1.86
N THR A 433 -10.65 -3.96 0.53
CA THR A 433 -9.40 -3.80 -0.22
C THR A 433 -8.92 -2.36 -0.12
N LEU A 434 -7.68 -2.18 0.34
CA LEU A 434 -7.12 -0.85 0.58
C LEU A 434 -6.67 -0.20 -0.73
N PRO A 435 -7.06 1.05 -1.01
CA PRO A 435 -6.61 1.79 -2.18
C PRO A 435 -5.14 2.26 -2.09
N SER A 436 -4.54 2.21 -0.90
CA SER A 436 -3.15 2.63 -0.66
C SER A 436 -2.50 1.78 0.41
N THR A 437 -1.19 1.57 0.28
CA THR A 437 -0.32 1.00 1.32
C THR A 437 0.07 2.04 2.38
N ALA A 438 -0.29 3.31 2.21
CA ALA A 438 0.05 4.40 3.14
C ALA A 438 -0.28 4.14 4.61
N PRO A 439 -1.44 3.53 4.98
CA PRO A 439 -1.71 3.19 6.38
C PRO A 439 -0.65 2.24 6.96
N VAL A 440 -0.21 1.26 6.16
CA VAL A 440 0.88 0.35 6.54
C VAL A 440 2.18 1.12 6.61
N GLN A 441 2.49 2.00 5.65
CA GLN A 441 3.72 2.80 5.73
C GLN A 441 3.76 3.67 6.99
N ARG A 442 2.65 4.30 7.38
CA ARG A 442 2.58 5.12 8.61
C ARG A 442 2.77 4.30 9.88
N LEU A 443 2.35 3.02 9.90
CA LEU A 443 2.66 2.08 10.98
C LEU A 443 4.16 2.03 11.24
N PHE A 444 4.95 2.04 10.18
CA PHE A 444 6.41 1.95 10.21
C PHE A 444 7.07 3.35 10.37
N SER A 445 6.51 4.41 9.78
CA SER A 445 7.07 5.77 9.81
C SER A 445 6.80 6.55 11.10
N GLN A 446 5.83 6.16 11.93
CA GLN A 446 5.56 6.81 13.22
C GLN A 446 6.72 6.57 14.21
N LYS A 447 7.64 7.55 14.22
CA LYS A 447 8.91 7.61 14.96
C LYS A 447 9.98 6.74 14.28
N GLY A 448 11.07 7.37 13.84
CA GLY A 448 12.27 6.78 13.21
C GLY A 448 13.05 5.77 14.06
N ASN A 449 12.34 4.83 14.68
CA ASN A 449 12.85 3.77 15.54
C ASN A 449 13.12 2.47 14.77
N LEU A 450 12.91 2.45 13.46
CA LEU A 450 13.17 1.28 12.62
C LEU A 450 14.67 1.06 12.36
N VAL A 451 15.44 2.14 12.33
CA VAL A 451 16.87 2.16 11.97
C VAL A 451 17.76 2.44 13.18
N THR A 452 17.21 2.86 14.32
CA THR A 452 18.00 3.18 15.51
C THR A 452 18.17 1.99 16.44
N SER A 453 19.28 2.01 17.20
CA SER A 453 19.79 1.09 18.22
C SER A 453 18.77 0.34 19.11
N GLN A 454 17.52 0.80 19.19
CA GLN A 454 16.42 0.11 19.88
C GLN A 454 15.87 -1.11 19.12
N ARG A 455 15.83 -1.13 17.76
CA ARG A 455 15.42 -2.32 16.98
C ARG A 455 16.39 -3.49 17.18
N ASN A 456 17.68 -3.20 17.35
CA ASN A 456 18.70 -4.23 17.56
C ASN A 456 18.43 -5.09 18.80
N LEU A 457 17.68 -4.58 19.79
CA LEU A 457 17.33 -5.29 21.03
C LEU A 457 16.05 -6.13 20.93
N LEU A 458 15.20 -5.93 19.92
CA LEU A 458 13.94 -6.65 19.76
C LEU A 458 14.10 -7.85 18.82
N THR A 459 13.32 -8.91 19.06
CA THR A 459 13.08 -9.95 18.05
C THR A 459 11.95 -9.51 17.12
N ASP A 460 11.91 -10.06 15.92
CA ASP A 460 10.89 -9.73 14.91
C ASP A 460 9.46 -9.92 15.43
N ASP A 461 9.17 -11.02 16.14
CA ASP A 461 7.86 -11.28 16.79
C ASP A 461 7.46 -10.20 17.82
N TYR A 462 8.42 -9.72 18.63
CA TYR A 462 8.13 -8.67 19.61
C TYR A 462 7.94 -7.31 18.94
N PHE A 463 8.72 -7.04 17.90
CA PHE A 463 8.59 -5.82 17.10
C PHE A 463 7.22 -5.76 16.42
N GLU A 464 6.78 -6.83 15.75
CA GLU A 464 5.46 -6.92 15.11
C GLU A 464 4.33 -6.67 16.11
N ARG A 465 4.35 -7.36 17.26
CA ARG A 465 3.34 -7.17 18.32
C ARG A 465 3.31 -5.74 18.83
N LEU A 466 4.46 -5.12 19.03
CA LEU A 466 4.55 -3.74 19.51
C LEU A 466 3.93 -2.76 18.50
N GLN A 467 4.21 -2.94 17.22
CA GLN A 467 3.65 -2.09 16.16
C GLN A 467 2.13 -2.23 16.08
N LEU A 468 1.62 -3.46 16.11
CA LEU A 468 0.17 -3.73 16.13
C LEU A 468 -0.51 -3.11 17.36
N LEU A 469 0.08 -3.24 18.55
CA LEU A 469 -0.47 -2.65 19.77
C LEU A 469 -0.49 -1.12 19.72
N ARG A 470 0.58 -0.49 19.19
CA ARG A 470 0.66 0.96 19.03
C ARG A 470 -0.41 1.48 18.08
N TYR A 471 -0.58 0.83 16.94
CA TYR A 471 -1.57 1.25 15.95
C TYR A 471 -3.00 1.12 16.49
N ASN A 472 -3.28 0.01 17.18
CA ASN A 472 -4.60 -0.27 17.72
C ASN A 472 -4.86 0.39 19.09
N ILE A 473 -3.98 1.27 19.59
CA ILE A 473 -4.11 1.87 20.92
C ILE A 473 -5.43 2.63 21.10
N ASN A 474 -5.89 3.31 20.04
CA ASN A 474 -7.14 4.04 20.03
C ASN A 474 -8.36 3.11 20.04
N VAL A 475 -8.24 1.92 19.45
CA VAL A 475 -9.29 0.89 19.50
C VAL A 475 -9.35 0.26 20.89
N LEU A 476 -8.19 -0.02 21.50
CA LEU A 476 -8.09 -0.64 22.84
C LEU A 476 -8.58 0.28 23.96
N THR A 477 -8.33 1.59 23.85
CA THR A 477 -8.83 2.59 24.81
C THR A 477 -10.34 2.81 24.70
N MET A 478 -10.96 2.51 23.55
CA MET A 478 -12.41 2.58 23.37
C MET A 478 -13.18 1.37 23.93
N VAL A 479 -12.50 0.25 24.21
CA VAL A 479 -13.13 -0.95 24.81
C VAL A 479 -13.16 -0.87 26.35
N THR A 480 -12.46 0.10 26.94
CA THR A 480 -12.32 0.26 28.41
C THR A 480 -13.16 1.39 29.00
N GLN A 481 -14.05 2.01 28.21
CA GLN A 481 -15.12 2.91 28.65
C GLN A 481 -16.47 2.33 28.27
#